data_AF-A0A7K2P8S4-F1
#
_entry.id   AF-A0A7K2P8S4-F1
#
_cell.length_a   1.000
_cell.length_b   1.000
_cell.length_c   1.000
_cell.angle_alpha   90.00
_cell.angle_beta   90.00
_cell.angle_gamma   90.00
#
_symmetry.space_group_name_H-M   'P 1'
#
loop_
_entity.id
_entity.type
_entity.pdbx_description
1 polymer ?
#
loop_
_entity_poly.entity_id
_entity_poly.type
_entity_poly.pdbx_seq_one_letter_code
_entity_poly.pdbx_strand_id
1 'polypeptide(L)'
;MTTGRLGQAAAPPNAAYAGQVVHFPDPVRAARHPRGVRVDAGGYPEFSPYARAVAEIADPPEGFGVDELRLTDYVSANAALSASGHELWDTVPAVATPHGWTWHHVAGSRRMELVPVEVKALLRHHGGISTAVVDQGKRGTRPLQETRPVHFGLPKSGVAVTEQQVQGVEEDLGYRLPGAYRSFLKAAGGCAPVGTALDAELGLLVDQPFFTVREEAAVNDLVYVNKCLRDHLTKDYLGV
;
A
#
# COMPACT_ATOMS: atom_id res chain seq x y z
N MET A 1 -17.08 10.99 6.33
CA MET A 1 -18.15 10.60 7.28
C MET A 1 -18.90 9.41 6.70
N THR A 2 -18.73 8.24 7.31
CA THR A 2 -19.57 7.06 7.06
C THR A 2 -20.30 6.79 8.38
N THR A 3 -21.59 7.11 8.42
CA THR A 3 -22.47 6.70 9.50
C THR A 3 -22.79 5.22 9.34
N GLY A 4 -21.87 4.36 9.77
CA GLY A 4 -22.15 2.94 9.96
C GLY A 4 -22.78 2.73 11.34
N ARG A 5 -24.01 2.21 11.39
CA ARG A 5 -24.64 1.73 12.62
C ARG A 5 -23.77 0.63 13.25
N LEU A 6 -23.45 0.78 14.53
CA LEU A 6 -22.83 -0.26 15.35
C LEU A 6 -23.70 -1.53 15.30
N GLY A 7 -23.14 -2.66 14.84
CA GLY A 7 -23.76 -3.98 14.96
C GLY A 7 -24.13 -4.73 13.68
N GLN A 8 -23.90 -4.18 12.49
CA GLN A 8 -23.91 -4.96 11.24
C GLN A 8 -22.49 -5.11 10.71
N ALA A 9 -22.06 -6.36 10.46
CA ALA A 9 -20.89 -6.60 9.63
C ALA A 9 -21.15 -5.90 8.29
N ALA A 10 -20.43 -4.81 8.03
CA ALA A 10 -20.56 -4.09 6.78
C ALA A 10 -20.25 -5.07 5.64
N ALA A 11 -21.14 -5.17 4.66
CA ALA A 11 -20.86 -5.95 3.46
C ALA A 11 -19.50 -5.50 2.89
N PRO A 12 -18.69 -6.43 2.32
CA PRO A 12 -17.41 -6.08 1.73
C PRO A 12 -17.57 -4.86 0.81
N PRO A 13 -16.65 -3.89 0.82
CA PRO A 13 -16.78 -2.67 0.02
C PRO A 13 -17.07 -2.92 -1.47
N ASN A 14 -16.70 -4.10 -1.97
CA ASN A 14 -16.86 -4.52 -3.37
C ASN A 14 -17.98 -5.53 -3.59
N ALA A 15 -18.91 -5.72 -2.65
CA ALA A 15 -20.03 -6.65 -2.81
C ALA A 15 -20.86 -6.36 -4.09
N ALA A 16 -20.92 -5.09 -4.53
CA ALA A 16 -21.56 -4.69 -5.78
C ALA A 16 -20.91 -5.28 -7.04
N TYR A 17 -19.65 -5.70 -6.97
CA TYR A 17 -18.89 -6.29 -8.06
C TYR A 17 -18.83 -7.82 -8.01
N ALA A 18 -19.50 -8.46 -7.05
CA ALA A 18 -19.43 -9.91 -6.88
C ALA A 18 -19.73 -10.66 -8.20
N GLY A 19 -18.84 -11.59 -8.56
CA GLY A 19 -18.91 -12.36 -9.82
C GLY A 19 -18.51 -11.62 -11.10
N GLN A 20 -18.12 -10.34 -11.01
CA GLN A 20 -17.77 -9.52 -12.17
C GLN A 20 -16.24 -9.44 -12.38
N VAL A 21 -15.84 -8.87 -13.52
CA VAL A 21 -14.47 -8.41 -13.76
C VAL A 21 -14.47 -6.90 -13.72
N VAL A 22 -13.63 -6.33 -12.85
CA VAL A 22 -13.43 -4.89 -12.76
C VAL A 22 -12.19 -4.53 -13.57
N HIS A 23 -12.35 -3.64 -14.55
CA HIS A 23 -11.25 -3.13 -15.36
C HIS A 23 -10.70 -1.83 -14.79
N PHE A 24 -9.43 -1.55 -15.09
CA PHE A 24 -8.78 -0.31 -14.69
C PHE A 24 -9.42 0.87 -15.44
N PRO A 25 -9.89 1.90 -14.73
CA PRO A 25 -10.57 3.04 -15.35
C PRO A 25 -9.60 4.00 -16.05
N ASP A 26 -8.30 3.84 -15.83
CA ASP A 26 -7.25 4.72 -16.32
C ASP A 26 -6.36 4.02 -17.38
N PRO A 27 -5.90 4.77 -18.39
CA PRO A 27 -5.21 4.18 -19.54
C PRO A 27 -3.86 3.54 -19.20
N VAL A 28 -3.14 4.05 -18.20
CA VAL A 28 -1.80 3.53 -17.85
C VAL A 28 -1.93 2.13 -17.29
N ARG A 29 -2.82 1.92 -16.31
CA ARG A 29 -3.03 0.59 -15.73
C ARG A 29 -3.84 -0.32 -16.66
N ALA A 30 -4.79 0.21 -17.42
CA ALA A 30 -5.55 -0.59 -18.39
C ALA A 30 -4.65 -1.17 -19.50
N ALA A 31 -3.66 -0.41 -19.98
CA ALA A 31 -2.70 -0.89 -20.96
C ALA A 31 -1.78 -1.99 -20.39
N ARG A 32 -1.38 -1.89 -19.12
CA ARG A 32 -0.52 -2.87 -18.44
C ARG A 32 -1.28 -4.14 -18.04
N HIS A 33 -2.54 -3.99 -17.64
CA HIS A 33 -3.38 -5.05 -17.06
C HIS A 33 -4.75 -5.12 -17.75
N PRO A 34 -4.79 -5.42 -19.07
CA PRO A 34 -6.03 -5.34 -19.86
C PRO A 34 -7.11 -6.34 -19.40
N ARG A 35 -6.70 -7.41 -18.70
CA ARG A 35 -7.61 -8.45 -18.20
C ARG A 35 -8.47 -8.02 -17.01
N GLY A 36 -8.12 -6.92 -16.32
CA GLY A 36 -8.81 -6.50 -15.10
C GLY A 36 -8.68 -7.49 -13.94
N VAL A 37 -9.40 -7.25 -12.86
CA VAL A 37 -9.41 -8.12 -11.67
C VAL A 37 -10.80 -8.73 -11.54
N ARG A 38 -10.85 -10.06 -11.47
CA ARG A 38 -12.09 -10.77 -11.17
C ARG A 38 -12.43 -10.57 -9.70
N VAL A 39 -13.72 -10.42 -9.40
CA VAL A 39 -14.24 -10.43 -8.03
C VAL A 39 -15.04 -11.73 -7.87
N ASP A 40 -14.76 -12.47 -6.81
CA ASP A 40 -15.44 -13.73 -6.52
C ASP A 40 -16.92 -13.52 -6.14
N ALA A 41 -17.63 -14.61 -5.85
CA ALA A 41 -19.03 -14.55 -5.43
C ALA A 41 -19.22 -13.93 -4.04
N GLY A 42 -18.18 -13.91 -3.20
CA GLY A 42 -18.17 -13.28 -1.88
C GLY A 42 -17.86 -11.77 -1.89
N GLY A 43 -17.49 -11.21 -3.04
CA GLY A 43 -17.10 -9.81 -3.18
C GLY A 43 -15.61 -9.55 -2.90
N TYR A 44 -14.77 -10.60 -2.90
CA TYR A 44 -13.32 -10.50 -2.74
C TYR A 44 -12.62 -10.42 -4.11
N PRO A 45 -11.69 -9.48 -4.32
CA PRO A 45 -10.91 -9.44 -5.55
C PRO A 45 -9.90 -10.59 -5.61
N GLU A 46 -9.85 -11.27 -6.75
CA GLU A 46 -8.97 -12.40 -7.04
C GLU A 46 -7.66 -11.93 -7.68
N PHE A 47 -6.60 -11.86 -6.88
CA PHE A 47 -5.29 -11.37 -7.34
C PHE A 47 -4.30 -12.47 -7.75
N SER A 48 -4.61 -13.75 -7.53
CA SER A 48 -3.70 -14.86 -7.86
C SER A 48 -3.14 -14.83 -9.29
N PRO A 49 -3.89 -14.42 -10.34
CA PRO A 49 -3.32 -14.28 -11.69
C PRO A 49 -2.20 -13.23 -11.83
N TYR A 50 -2.05 -12.36 -10.84
CA TYR A 50 -1.03 -11.30 -10.75
C TYR A 50 0.05 -11.61 -9.72
N ALA A 51 -0.07 -12.72 -8.98
CA ALA A 51 0.88 -13.08 -7.93
C ALA A 51 2.24 -13.45 -8.52
N ARG A 52 3.29 -12.78 -8.06
CA ARG A 52 4.68 -13.09 -8.44
C ARG A 52 5.34 -14.06 -7.49
N ALA A 53 4.94 -14.04 -6.22
CA ALA A 53 5.41 -14.95 -5.19
C ALA A 53 4.26 -15.25 -4.22
N VAL A 54 4.37 -16.37 -3.51
CA VAL A 54 3.38 -16.81 -2.52
C VAL A 54 4.13 -17.27 -1.27
N ALA A 55 3.60 -16.90 -0.10
CA ALA A 55 4.08 -17.38 1.19
C ALA A 55 2.92 -17.98 1.99
N GLU A 56 3.16 -19.11 2.65
CA GLU A 56 2.27 -19.63 3.67
C GLU A 56 2.80 -19.19 5.04
N ILE A 57 1.97 -18.51 5.83
CA ILE A 57 2.37 -17.95 7.13
C ILE A 57 1.73 -18.76 8.25
N ALA A 58 2.41 -18.87 9.37
CA ALA A 58 1.84 -19.50 10.57
C ALA A 58 0.64 -18.70 11.11
N ASP A 59 -0.14 -19.34 11.97
CA ASP A 59 -1.16 -18.66 12.75
C ASP A 59 -0.53 -17.61 13.68
N PRO A 60 -1.22 -16.47 13.89
CA PRO A 60 -0.70 -15.44 14.78
C PRO A 60 -0.69 -15.90 16.24
N PRO A 61 0.22 -15.38 17.06
CA PRO A 61 0.15 -15.54 18.51
C PRO A 61 -1.16 -15.00 19.08
N GLU A 62 -1.60 -15.58 20.20
CA GLU A 62 -2.78 -15.10 20.92
C GLU A 62 -2.63 -13.61 21.33
N GLY A 63 -3.75 -12.88 21.30
CA GLY A 63 -3.83 -11.47 21.71
C GLY A 63 -3.31 -10.45 20.69
N PHE A 64 -3.03 -10.87 19.46
CA PHE A 64 -2.71 -9.97 18.35
C PHE A 64 -3.91 -9.11 17.95
N GLY A 65 -3.62 -7.85 17.61
CA GLY A 65 -4.55 -7.00 16.86
C GLY A 65 -4.37 -7.15 15.35
N VAL A 66 -5.33 -6.62 14.58
CA VAL A 66 -5.31 -6.71 13.10
C VAL A 66 -4.09 -6.03 12.46
N ASP A 67 -3.63 -4.90 13.00
CA ASP A 67 -2.47 -4.19 12.45
C ASP A 67 -1.15 -4.91 12.80
N GLU A 68 -1.03 -5.47 14.01
CA GLU A 68 0.09 -6.34 14.41
C GLU A 68 0.20 -7.58 13.54
N LEU A 69 -0.94 -8.23 13.25
CA LEU A 69 -1.03 -9.36 12.33
C LEU A 69 -0.51 -8.96 10.95
N ARG A 70 -1.04 -7.87 10.37
CA ARG A 70 -0.66 -7.43 9.02
C ARG A 70 0.84 -7.22 8.91
N LEU A 71 1.41 -6.47 9.85
CA LEU A 71 2.83 -6.17 9.88
C LEU A 71 3.66 -7.44 9.99
N THR A 72 3.32 -8.32 10.94
CA THR A 72 4.05 -9.56 11.19
C THR A 72 3.98 -10.49 9.98
N ASP A 73 2.83 -10.59 9.32
CA ASP A 73 2.64 -11.40 8.13
C ASP A 73 3.49 -10.88 6.97
N TYR A 74 3.54 -9.56 6.75
CA TYR A 74 4.35 -8.95 5.71
C TYR A 74 5.85 -9.24 5.95
N VAL A 75 6.32 -8.99 7.17
CA VAL A 75 7.73 -9.24 7.53
C VAL A 75 8.08 -10.73 7.42
N SER A 76 7.19 -11.62 7.86
CA SER A 76 7.39 -13.06 7.79
C SER A 76 7.42 -13.56 6.34
N ALA A 77 6.53 -13.06 5.49
CA ALA A 77 6.50 -13.39 4.07
C ALA A 77 7.77 -12.88 3.36
N ASN A 78 8.19 -11.64 3.62
CA ASN A 78 9.45 -11.09 3.10
C ASN A 78 10.65 -11.99 3.51
N ALA A 79 10.75 -12.31 4.80
CA ALA A 79 11.86 -13.08 5.34
C ALA A 79 11.90 -14.50 4.77
N ALA A 80 10.74 -15.15 4.62
CA ALA A 80 10.63 -16.49 4.03
C ALA A 80 11.09 -16.51 2.57
N LEU A 81 10.66 -15.53 1.77
CA LEU A 81 11.02 -15.46 0.35
C LEU A 81 12.50 -15.08 0.17
N SER A 82 13.01 -14.15 0.97
CA SER A 82 14.44 -13.82 1.00
C SER A 82 15.29 -15.03 1.37
N ALA A 83 14.92 -15.77 2.42
CA ALA A 83 15.65 -16.98 2.85
C ALA A 83 15.60 -18.11 1.81
N SER A 84 14.56 -18.16 0.98
CA SER A 84 14.46 -19.10 -0.15
C SER A 84 15.35 -18.73 -1.35
N GLY A 85 15.98 -17.55 -1.34
CA GLY A 85 16.79 -17.05 -2.45
C GLY A 85 15.96 -16.51 -3.62
N HIS A 86 14.75 -16.00 -3.35
CA HIS A 86 13.89 -15.46 -4.39
C HIS A 86 14.47 -14.15 -4.97
N GLU A 87 14.68 -14.08 -6.29
CA GLU A 87 15.40 -13.00 -7.00
C GLU A 87 14.91 -11.56 -6.69
N LEU A 88 13.62 -11.38 -6.40
CA LEU A 88 13.08 -10.06 -6.03
C LEU A 88 13.69 -9.48 -4.73
N TRP A 89 14.32 -10.31 -3.91
CA TRP A 89 15.00 -9.91 -2.67
C TRP A 89 16.51 -9.73 -2.81
N ASP A 90 17.09 -9.87 -4.01
CA ASP A 90 18.54 -9.77 -4.21
C ASP A 90 19.11 -8.38 -3.85
N THR A 91 18.28 -7.34 -3.95
CA THR A 91 18.71 -5.94 -3.75
C THR A 91 17.96 -5.22 -2.63
N VAL A 92 17.12 -5.92 -1.86
CA VAL A 92 16.35 -5.33 -0.75
C VAL A 92 16.55 -6.13 0.55
N PRO A 93 16.46 -5.49 1.72
CA PRO A 93 16.57 -6.21 3.00
C PRO A 93 15.52 -7.32 3.13
N ALA A 94 15.85 -8.39 3.86
CA ALA A 94 14.97 -9.55 4.04
C ALA A 94 13.61 -9.24 4.66
N VAL A 95 13.47 -8.11 5.36
CA VAL A 95 12.20 -7.69 5.99
C VAL A 95 11.43 -6.67 5.15
N ALA A 96 12.02 -6.18 4.05
CA ALA A 96 11.42 -5.19 3.17
C ALA A 96 10.64 -5.86 2.04
N THR A 97 9.55 -5.20 1.62
CA THR A 97 8.80 -5.59 0.44
C THR A 97 9.46 -4.96 -0.80
N PRO A 98 9.77 -5.73 -1.86
CA PRO A 98 10.34 -5.18 -3.09
C PRO A 98 9.50 -4.02 -3.64
N HIS A 99 10.14 -2.94 -4.09
CA HIS A 99 9.45 -1.74 -4.55
C HIS A 99 8.44 -2.05 -5.67
N GLY A 100 7.24 -1.48 -5.57
CA GLY A 100 6.16 -1.69 -6.53
C GLY A 100 5.33 -2.95 -6.27
N TRP A 101 5.68 -3.73 -5.25
CA TRP A 101 4.95 -4.92 -4.82
C TRP A 101 4.32 -4.73 -3.45
N THR A 102 3.27 -5.48 -3.16
CA THR A 102 2.63 -5.52 -1.86
C THR A 102 2.02 -6.89 -1.62
N TRP A 103 1.96 -7.30 -0.36
CA TRP A 103 1.31 -8.55 -0.01
C TRP A 103 -0.21 -8.42 0.02
N HIS A 104 -0.89 -9.47 -0.39
CA HIS A 104 -2.33 -9.64 -0.29
C HIS A 104 -2.63 -10.90 0.52
N HIS A 105 -3.36 -10.72 1.62
CA HIS A 105 -3.98 -11.83 2.36
C HIS A 105 -5.08 -12.45 1.53
N VAL A 106 -4.97 -13.74 1.21
CA VAL A 106 -6.04 -14.51 0.57
C VAL A 106 -7.12 -14.82 1.61
N ALA A 107 -8.37 -14.55 1.28
CA ALA A 107 -9.50 -14.68 2.21
C ALA A 107 -9.63 -16.12 2.77
N GLY A 108 -9.92 -16.22 4.08
CA GLY A 108 -10.13 -17.50 4.76
C GLY A 108 -8.88 -18.38 4.88
N SER A 109 -7.68 -17.83 4.68
CA SER A 109 -6.43 -18.59 4.70
C SER A 109 -5.29 -17.81 5.34
N ARG A 110 -4.14 -18.48 5.52
CA ARG A 110 -2.86 -17.85 5.92
C ARG A 110 -1.91 -17.64 4.75
N ARG A 111 -2.43 -17.81 3.53
CA ARG A 111 -1.69 -17.60 2.29
C ARG A 111 -1.58 -16.11 1.98
N MET A 112 -0.36 -15.70 1.66
CA MET A 112 0.00 -14.35 1.25
C MET A 112 0.43 -14.37 -0.21
N GLU A 113 -0.10 -13.47 -1.03
CA GLU A 113 0.27 -13.33 -2.45
C GLU A 113 0.95 -11.98 -2.69
N LEU A 114 2.16 -12.01 -3.22
CA LEU A 114 2.90 -10.80 -3.59
C LEU A 114 2.40 -10.33 -4.97
N VAL A 115 1.74 -9.18 -4.99
CA VAL A 115 1.08 -8.65 -6.19
C VAL A 115 1.52 -7.21 -6.46
N PRO A 116 1.42 -6.70 -7.71
CA PRO A 116 1.76 -5.32 -7.99
C PRO A 116 0.86 -4.35 -7.21
N VAL A 117 1.45 -3.32 -6.61
CA VAL A 117 0.71 -2.28 -5.87
C VAL A 117 -0.38 -1.64 -6.74
N GLU A 118 -0.06 -1.36 -8.00
CA GLU A 118 -0.97 -0.72 -8.95
C GLU A 118 -2.22 -1.56 -9.26
N VAL A 119 -2.09 -2.90 -9.19
CA VAL A 119 -3.19 -3.86 -9.34
C VAL A 119 -3.99 -3.94 -8.04
N LYS A 120 -3.30 -4.08 -6.90
CA LYS A 120 -3.92 -4.15 -5.57
C LYS A 120 -4.80 -2.94 -5.26
N ALA A 121 -4.39 -1.76 -5.73
CA ALA A 121 -5.08 -0.50 -5.52
C ALA A 121 -6.32 -0.29 -6.42
N LEU A 122 -6.68 -1.23 -7.30
CA LEU A 122 -7.86 -1.08 -8.17
C LEU A 122 -9.16 -0.99 -7.36
N LEU A 123 -9.27 -1.78 -6.28
CA LEU A 123 -10.47 -1.87 -5.46
C LEU A 123 -10.12 -1.69 -3.99
N ARG A 124 -10.88 -0.87 -3.27
CA ARG A 124 -10.80 -0.81 -1.81
C ARG A 124 -11.24 -2.13 -1.22
N HIS A 125 -10.40 -2.74 -0.42
CA HIS A 125 -10.77 -3.94 0.30
C HIS A 125 -9.91 -4.08 1.53
N HIS A 126 -10.46 -4.73 2.55
CA HIS A 126 -9.71 -5.11 3.73
C HIS A 126 -8.90 -6.40 3.48
N GLY A 127 -8.82 -6.91 2.24
CA GLY A 127 -8.14 -8.18 1.97
C GLY A 127 -8.82 -9.36 2.64
N GLY A 128 -8.12 -10.49 2.65
CA GLY A 128 -8.40 -11.59 3.55
C GLY A 128 -8.11 -11.28 5.02
N ILE A 129 -7.45 -10.16 5.35
CA ILE A 129 -7.12 -9.85 6.75
C ILE A 129 -8.36 -9.62 7.61
N SER A 130 -9.48 -9.16 7.01
CA SER A 130 -10.75 -9.02 7.72
C SER A 130 -11.38 -10.37 8.09
N THR A 131 -10.89 -11.46 7.52
CA THR A 131 -11.32 -12.83 7.85
C THR A 131 -10.42 -13.50 8.88
N ALA A 132 -9.33 -12.84 9.30
CA ALA A 132 -8.41 -13.39 10.28
C ALA A 132 -9.01 -13.38 11.69
N VAL A 133 -8.71 -14.45 12.44
CA VAL A 133 -9.20 -14.67 13.81
C VAL A 133 -8.28 -13.93 14.81
N VAL A 134 -8.34 -12.60 14.79
CA VAL A 134 -7.63 -11.68 15.70
C VAL A 134 -8.58 -10.58 16.18
N ASP A 135 -8.16 -9.79 17.16
CA ASP A 135 -8.94 -8.62 17.58
C ASP A 135 -8.94 -7.54 16.49
N GLN A 136 -10.06 -7.44 15.77
CA GLN A 136 -10.26 -6.48 14.68
C GLN A 136 -10.42 -5.03 15.18
N GLY A 137 -10.69 -4.83 16.47
CA GLY A 137 -10.80 -3.50 17.10
C GLY A 137 -9.46 -2.96 17.62
N LYS A 138 -8.48 -3.84 17.82
CA LYS A 138 -7.14 -3.46 18.31
C LYS A 138 -6.27 -2.96 17.15
N ARG A 139 -5.97 -1.65 17.17
CA ARG A 139 -5.20 -0.93 16.15
C ARG A 139 -3.76 -0.65 16.58
N GLY A 140 -2.88 -0.41 15.60
CA GLY A 140 -1.46 -0.17 15.80
C GLY A 140 -0.69 -1.41 16.26
N THR A 141 0.57 -1.19 16.63
CA THR A 141 1.42 -2.21 17.26
C THR A 141 1.64 -1.93 18.73
N ARG A 142 2.17 -2.91 19.47
CA ARG A 142 2.79 -2.62 20.77
C ARG A 142 3.82 -1.48 20.63
N PRO A 143 3.94 -0.59 21.64
CA PRO A 143 4.94 0.48 21.63
C PRO A 143 6.34 -0.08 21.43
N LEU A 144 7.11 0.57 20.56
CA LEU A 144 8.52 0.25 20.38
C LEU A 144 9.31 0.73 21.61
N GLN A 145 10.25 -0.09 22.09
CA GLN A 145 11.11 0.27 23.22
C GLN A 145 12.06 1.43 22.87
N GLU A 146 12.52 1.47 21.62
CA GLU A 146 13.33 2.55 21.05
C GLU A 146 12.72 3.00 19.73
N THR A 147 12.70 4.31 19.49
CA THR A 147 12.33 4.89 18.20
C THR A 147 13.51 5.71 17.67
N ARG A 148 13.70 5.65 16.34
CA ARG A 148 14.73 6.44 15.64
C ARG A 148 14.10 7.11 14.43
N PRO A 149 14.55 8.31 14.04
CA PRO A 149 14.10 8.93 12.81
C PRO A 149 14.41 8.05 11.59
N VAL A 150 13.48 8.06 10.64
CA VAL A 150 13.66 7.42 9.33
C VAL A 150 14.52 8.32 8.45
N HIS A 151 15.41 7.72 7.68
CA HIS A 151 16.28 8.43 6.75
C HIS A 151 15.85 8.20 5.31
N PHE A 152 15.92 9.27 4.51
CA PHE A 152 15.64 9.27 3.09
C PHE A 152 16.88 9.64 2.30
N GLY A 153 17.07 9.00 1.15
CA GLY A 153 18.16 9.33 0.24
C GLY A 153 17.89 10.67 -0.43
N LEU A 154 18.77 11.65 -0.20
CA LEU A 154 18.69 12.95 -0.84
C LEU A 154 19.60 13.01 -2.09
N PRO A 155 19.24 13.78 -3.12
CA PRO A 155 20.13 14.02 -4.25
C PRO A 155 21.43 14.71 -3.79
N LYS A 156 22.54 14.38 -4.45
CA LYS A 156 23.87 14.94 -4.11
C LYS A 156 23.98 16.45 -4.33
N SER A 157 23.14 17.01 -5.21
CA SER A 157 23.09 18.43 -5.51
C SER A 157 21.70 18.83 -6.04
N GLY A 158 21.27 20.06 -5.73
CA GLY A 158 19.98 20.59 -6.17
C GLY A 158 18.80 20.08 -5.34
N VAL A 159 17.59 20.42 -5.79
CA VAL A 159 16.32 19.90 -5.25
C VAL A 159 15.81 18.77 -6.14
N ALA A 160 15.14 17.78 -5.56
CA ALA A 160 14.55 16.67 -6.30
C ALA A 160 13.33 17.12 -7.13
N VAL A 161 12.51 18.01 -6.55
CA VAL A 161 11.37 18.64 -7.23
C VAL A 161 11.46 20.15 -7.03
N THR A 162 11.33 20.92 -8.10
CA THR A 162 11.44 22.38 -8.05
C THR A 162 10.19 23.03 -7.43
N GLU A 163 10.36 24.24 -6.92
CA GLU A 163 9.24 25.03 -6.38
C GLU A 163 8.14 25.27 -7.45
N GLN A 164 8.55 25.51 -8.70
CA GLN A 164 7.63 25.70 -9.82
C GLN A 164 6.81 24.43 -10.12
N GLN A 165 7.45 23.26 -10.14
CA GLN A 165 6.76 21.99 -10.34
C GLN A 165 5.75 21.71 -9.23
N VAL A 166 6.12 21.95 -7.97
CA VAL A 166 5.19 21.79 -6.85
C VAL A 166 3.99 22.74 -6.96
N GLN A 167 4.21 24.00 -7.34
CA GLN A 167 3.11 24.95 -7.54
C GLN A 167 2.16 24.50 -8.65
N GLY A 168 2.68 24.03 -9.79
CA GLY A 168 1.85 23.47 -10.86
C GLY A 168 1.02 22.28 -10.41
N VAL A 169 1.60 21.38 -9.61
CA VAL A 169 0.87 20.25 -9.01
C VAL A 169 -0.24 20.72 -8.08
N GLU A 170 -0.02 21.73 -7.24
CA GLU A 170 -1.05 22.29 -6.37
C GLU A 170 -2.18 22.98 -7.13
N GLU A 171 -1.86 23.64 -8.24
CA GLU A 171 -2.83 24.22 -9.17
C GLU A 171 -3.70 23.12 -9.80
N ASP A 172 -3.09 22.05 -10.32
CA ASP A 172 -3.79 20.91 -10.93
C ASP A 172 -4.66 20.14 -9.93
N LEU A 173 -4.19 20.01 -8.68
CA LEU A 173 -4.95 19.40 -7.59
C LEU A 173 -6.06 20.32 -7.07
N GLY A 174 -5.93 21.63 -7.25
CA GLY A 174 -6.85 22.65 -6.72
C GLY A 174 -6.70 22.90 -5.22
N TYR A 175 -5.59 22.47 -4.60
CA TYR A 175 -5.30 22.69 -3.19
C TYR A 175 -3.80 22.66 -2.88
N ARG A 176 -3.43 23.28 -1.77
CA ARG A 176 -2.04 23.27 -1.25
C ARG A 176 -1.71 21.92 -0.63
N LEU A 177 -0.56 21.36 -0.97
CA LEU A 177 -0.08 20.14 -0.34
C LEU A 177 0.24 20.39 1.15
N PRO A 178 0.12 19.37 2.02
CA PRO A 178 0.60 19.47 3.39
C PRO A 178 2.07 19.91 3.44
N GLY A 179 2.41 20.81 4.37
CA GLY A 179 3.74 21.44 4.41
C GLY A 179 4.90 20.44 4.52
N ALA A 180 4.70 19.36 5.27
CA ALA A 180 5.66 18.26 5.38
C ALA A 180 5.86 17.55 4.02
N TYR A 181 4.77 17.16 3.36
CA TYR A 181 4.82 16.50 2.05
C TYR A 181 5.45 17.39 0.97
N ARG A 182 5.11 18.69 0.97
CA ARG A 182 5.75 19.69 0.10
C ARG A 182 7.27 19.71 0.28
N SER A 183 7.72 19.81 1.53
CA SER A 183 9.15 19.88 1.86
C SER A 183 9.86 18.59 1.46
N PHE A 184 9.22 17.45 1.71
CA PHE A 184 9.71 16.13 1.34
C PHE A 184 9.83 15.94 -0.17
N LEU A 185 8.82 16.32 -0.98
CA LEU A 185 8.93 16.26 -2.44
C LEU A 185 10.12 17.07 -2.95
N LYS A 186 10.30 18.29 -2.44
CA LYS A 186 11.42 19.14 -2.86
C LYS A 186 12.77 18.55 -2.48
N ALA A 187 12.90 17.99 -1.29
CA ALA A 187 14.16 17.45 -0.80
C ALA A 187 14.49 16.05 -1.36
N ALA A 188 13.50 15.15 -1.36
CA ALA A 188 13.69 13.71 -1.53
C ALA A 188 12.90 13.12 -2.71
N GLY A 189 12.00 13.88 -3.35
CA GLY A 189 11.37 13.51 -4.60
C GLY A 189 10.49 12.27 -4.54
N GLY A 190 9.89 11.98 -3.37
CA GLY A 190 9.05 10.80 -3.20
C GLY A 190 9.83 9.48 -3.08
N CYS A 191 11.14 9.54 -2.79
CA CYS A 191 11.93 8.31 -2.65
C CYS A 191 11.44 7.44 -1.48
N ALA A 192 11.73 6.14 -1.55
CA ALA A 192 11.52 5.25 -0.42
C ALA A 192 12.53 5.58 0.71
N PRO A 193 12.22 5.21 1.96
CA PRO A 193 13.20 5.16 3.03
C PRO A 193 14.47 4.36 2.65
N VAL A 194 15.65 4.77 3.15
CA VAL A 194 16.92 4.06 2.90
C VAL A 194 16.93 2.65 3.50
N GLY A 195 16.16 2.45 4.57
CA GLY A 195 15.86 1.15 5.14
C GLY A 195 14.40 1.10 5.55
N THR A 196 13.91 -0.09 5.90
CA THR A 196 12.52 -0.28 6.30
C THR A 196 12.15 0.54 7.53
N ALA A 197 11.00 1.21 7.46
CA ALA A 197 10.44 1.98 8.55
C ALA A 197 9.12 1.38 9.03
N LEU A 198 8.68 1.78 10.23
CA LEU A 198 7.43 1.35 10.85
C LEU A 198 6.67 2.57 11.37
N ASP A 199 5.45 2.73 10.93
CA ASP A 199 4.45 3.52 11.64
C ASP A 199 3.76 2.61 12.66
N ALA A 200 4.13 2.75 13.94
CA ALA A 200 3.62 1.92 15.02
C ALA A 200 2.16 2.22 15.38
N GLU A 201 1.68 3.44 15.12
CA GLU A 201 0.29 3.81 15.41
C GLU A 201 -0.67 3.14 14.42
N LEU A 202 -0.24 3.02 13.17
CA LEU A 202 -1.01 2.38 12.10
C LEU A 202 -0.64 0.91 11.86
N GLY A 203 0.45 0.43 12.47
CA GLY A 203 1.07 -0.88 12.18
C GLY A 203 1.33 -1.06 10.69
N LEU A 204 1.97 -0.05 10.09
CA LEU A 204 2.31 -0.02 8.67
C LEU A 204 3.82 -0.14 8.49
N LEU A 205 4.21 -1.12 7.69
CA LEU A 205 5.55 -1.20 7.13
C LEU A 205 5.68 -0.10 6.06
N VAL A 206 6.63 0.81 6.27
CA VAL A 206 6.93 1.90 5.32
C VAL A 206 8.21 1.54 4.60
N ASP A 207 8.04 0.91 3.44
CA ASP A 207 9.13 0.38 2.59
C ASP A 207 8.95 0.69 1.09
N GLN A 208 7.88 1.42 0.74
CA GLN A 208 7.59 1.80 -0.65
C GLN A 208 7.98 3.26 -0.91
N PRO A 209 8.31 3.61 -2.16
CA PRO A 209 8.38 5.00 -2.59
C PRO A 209 7.03 5.69 -2.39
N PHE A 210 7.10 6.96 -2.02
CA PHE A 210 5.94 7.83 -2.00
C PHE A 210 5.62 8.32 -3.42
N PHE A 211 4.42 8.86 -3.61
CA PHE A 211 4.09 9.55 -4.85
C PHE A 211 5.03 10.74 -5.08
N THR A 212 5.33 11.00 -6.34
CA THR A 212 6.24 12.07 -6.77
C THR A 212 5.61 12.90 -7.88
N VAL A 213 6.36 13.83 -8.45
CA VAL A 213 5.94 14.64 -9.59
C VAL A 213 6.57 14.07 -10.85
N ARG A 214 5.74 13.80 -11.88
CA ARG A 214 6.19 13.34 -13.20
C ARG A 214 5.71 14.31 -14.29
N GLU A 215 6.44 14.31 -15.40
CA GLU A 215 6.02 15.03 -16.61
C GLU A 215 4.95 14.27 -17.38
N GLU A 216 4.96 12.94 -17.28
CA GLU A 216 3.99 12.05 -17.93
C GLU A 216 3.14 11.31 -16.89
N ALA A 217 1.91 10.97 -17.29
CA ALA A 217 1.01 10.17 -16.47
C ALA A 217 1.63 8.82 -16.09
N ALA A 218 1.80 8.58 -14.80
CA ALA A 218 2.40 7.36 -14.27
C ALA A 218 1.77 6.95 -12.94
N VAL A 219 1.87 5.66 -12.60
CA VAL A 219 1.30 5.09 -11.36
C VAL A 219 1.98 5.56 -10.07
N ASN A 220 3.08 6.30 -10.17
CA ASN A 220 3.74 6.97 -9.05
C ASN A 220 3.66 8.50 -9.14
N ASP A 221 2.92 9.06 -10.10
CA ASP A 221 2.68 10.49 -10.23
C ASP A 221 1.52 10.93 -9.32
N LEU A 222 1.74 11.96 -8.51
CA LEU A 222 0.79 12.40 -7.49
C LEU A 222 -0.53 12.90 -8.09
N VAL A 223 -0.46 13.69 -9.17
CA VAL A 223 -1.66 14.26 -9.82
C VAL A 223 -2.47 13.15 -10.47
N TYR A 224 -1.79 12.28 -11.21
CA TYR A 224 -2.40 11.15 -11.88
C TYR A 224 -3.08 10.20 -10.90
N VAL A 225 -2.36 9.78 -9.84
CA VAL A 225 -2.90 8.83 -8.87
C VAL A 225 -4.02 9.47 -8.05
N ASN A 226 -3.93 10.75 -7.68
CA ASN A 226 -5.05 11.46 -7.05
C ASN A 226 -6.30 11.45 -7.94
N LYS A 227 -6.16 11.56 -9.27
CA LYS A 227 -7.30 11.43 -10.19
C LYS A 227 -7.86 10.00 -10.25
N CYS A 228 -6.99 8.99 -10.23
CA CYS A 228 -7.38 7.60 -10.43
C CYS A 228 -7.81 6.87 -9.16
N LEU A 229 -7.41 7.37 -7.99
CA LEU A 229 -7.66 6.82 -6.67
C LEU A 229 -8.26 7.86 -5.71
N ARG A 230 -9.19 8.71 -6.21
CA ARG A 230 -9.79 9.83 -5.45
C ARG A 230 -10.40 9.44 -4.11
N ASP A 231 -10.88 8.21 -4.02
CA ASP A 231 -11.39 7.65 -2.77
C ASP A 231 -10.25 7.32 -1.79
N HIS A 232 -9.09 6.86 -2.27
CA HIS A 232 -7.89 6.53 -1.50
C HIS A 232 -7.05 7.73 -1.08
N LEU A 233 -6.92 8.73 -1.93
CA LEU A 233 -6.11 9.91 -1.68
C LEU A 233 -7.03 11.11 -1.50
N THR A 234 -7.18 11.55 -0.25
CA THR A 234 -7.79 12.85 0.06
C THR A 234 -6.70 13.83 0.50
N LYS A 235 -7.04 15.13 0.50
CA LYS A 235 -6.15 16.21 0.99
C LYS A 235 -5.59 15.98 2.40
N ASP A 236 -6.24 15.13 3.20
CA ASP A 236 -5.88 14.87 4.60
C ASP A 236 -4.92 13.67 4.77
N TYR A 237 -4.65 12.90 3.71
CA TYR A 237 -3.90 11.62 3.78
C TYR A 237 -2.52 11.64 3.08
N LEU A 238 -1.95 12.81 2.80
CA LEU A 238 -0.58 12.95 2.28
C LEU A 238 0.41 13.31 3.41
N GLY A 239 0.65 12.34 4.30
CA GLY A 239 1.67 12.43 5.36
C GLY A 239 3.06 11.95 4.90
N VAL A 240 4.10 12.37 5.62
CA VAL A 240 5.49 11.87 5.52
C VAL A 240 6.02 11.69 6.93
#